data_AF-A0A8H8WP31-F1
#
_entry.id   AF-A0A8H8WP31-F1
#
_cell.length_a   1.000
_cell.length_b   1.000
_cell.length_c   1.000
_cell.angle_alpha   90.00
_cell.angle_beta   90.00
_cell.angle_gamma   90.00
#
_symmetry.space_group_name_H-M   'P 1'
#
loop_
_entity.id
_entity.type
_entity.pdbx_description
1 polymer ?
#
loop_
_entity_poly.entity_id
_entity_poly.type
_entity_poly.pdbx_seq_one_letter_code
_entity_poly.pdbx_strand_id
1 'polypeptide(L)' 'MRHGAAVKDLAAALGLALAIEGLLCAAFPTAMRRAMQEASQTPMERMRLVGLISAAAGVVVVGVVRLLLG' A
#
# COMPACT_ATOMS: atom_id res chain seq x y z
N MET A 1 -23.51 -15.44 1.05
CA MET A 1 -23.61 -13.98 1.28
C MET A 1 -22.31 -13.29 1.74
N ARG A 2 -21.31 -13.99 2.34
CA ARG A 2 -20.01 -13.38 2.78
C ARG A 2 -19.08 -12.88 1.65
N HIS A 3 -19.11 -13.47 0.46
CA HIS A 3 -18.22 -13.07 -0.65
C HIS A 3 -18.45 -11.63 -1.15
N GLY A 4 -19.70 -11.16 -1.17
CA GLY A 4 -20.03 -9.81 -1.65
C GLY A 4 -19.49 -8.68 -0.76
N ALA A 5 -19.44 -8.90 0.55
CA ALA A 5 -18.87 -7.93 1.49
C ALA A 5 -17.34 -7.83 1.33
N ALA A 6 -16.65 -8.97 1.26
CA ALA A 6 -15.20 -8.99 1.09
C ALA A 6 -14.75 -8.33 -0.23
N VAL A 7 -15.48 -8.56 -1.33
CA VAL A 7 -15.19 -7.92 -2.62
C VAL A 7 -15.38 -6.40 -2.56
N LYS A 8 -16.43 -5.91 -1.87
CA LYS A 8 -16.64 -4.47 -1.64
C LYS A 8 -15.51 -3.84 -0.84
N ASP A 9 -15.07 -4.48 0.24
CA ASP A 9 -13.99 -3.99 1.09
C ASP A 9 -12.66 -3.91 0.32
N LEU A 10 -12.36 -4.94 -0.48
CA LEU A 10 -11.17 -4.96 -1.34
C LEU A 10 -11.23 -3.84 -2.38
N ALA A 11 -12.37 -3.65 -3.04
CA ALA A 11 -12.54 -2.57 -4.02
C ALA A 11 -12.38 -1.18 -3.39
N ALA A 12 -12.91 -0.96 -2.19
CA ALA A 12 -12.75 0.29 -1.46
C ALA A 12 -11.28 0.53 -1.05
N ALA A 13 -10.60 -0.49 -0.52
CA ALA A 13 -9.19 -0.39 -0.16
C ALA A 13 -8.30 -0.10 -1.38
N LEU A 14 -8.57 -0.76 -2.52
CA LEU A 14 -7.85 -0.51 -3.76
C LEU A 14 -8.11 0.91 -4.29
N GLY A 15 -9.37 1.36 -4.27
CA GLY A 15 -9.71 2.73 -4.66
C GLY A 15 -9.02 3.79 -3.79
N LEU A 16 -8.94 3.55 -2.49
CA LEU A 16 -8.23 4.43 -1.57
C LEU A 16 -6.72 4.45 -1.83
N ALA A 17 -6.10 3.28 -2.08
CA ALA A 17 -4.68 3.21 -2.41
C ALA A 17 -4.35 4.01 -3.69
N LEU A 18 -5.15 3.87 -4.74
CA LEU A 18 -5.00 4.64 -5.98
C LEU A 18 -5.21 6.14 -5.77
N ALA A 19 -6.19 6.54 -4.96
CA ALA A 19 -6.42 7.94 -4.63
C ALA A 19 -5.22 8.56 -3.90
N ILE A 20 -4.63 7.83 -2.95
CA ILE A 20 -3.43 8.27 -2.23
C ILE A 20 -2.24 8.36 -3.19
N GLU A 21 -2.00 7.35 -4.03
CA GLU A 21 -0.92 7.37 -5.01
C GLU A 21 -1.06 8.54 -6.00
N GLY A 22 -2.26 8.76 -6.53
CA GLY A 22 -2.57 9.88 -7.43
C GLY A 22 -2.38 11.24 -6.74
N LEU A 23 -2.77 11.37 -5.48
CA LEU A 23 -2.58 12.60 -4.70
C LEU A 23 -1.09 12.85 -4.44
N LEU A 24 -0.30 11.83 -4.12
CA LEU A 24 1.15 11.96 -3.96
C LEU A 24 1.82 12.36 -5.28
N CYS A 25 1.38 11.80 -6.42
CA CYS A 25 1.83 12.18 -7.75
C CYS A 25 1.52 13.66 -8.06
N ALA A 26 0.32 14.12 -7.73
CA ALA A 26 -0.14 15.48 -8.02
C ALA A 26 0.48 16.53 -7.09
N ALA A 27 0.58 16.22 -5.79
CA ALA A 27 1.07 17.15 -4.78
C ALA A 27 2.61 17.18 -4.69
N PHE A 28 3.27 16.03 -4.87
CA PHE A 28 4.72 15.88 -4.66
C PHE A 28 5.43 15.11 -5.80
N PRO A 29 5.31 15.57 -7.07
CA PRO A 29 5.84 14.86 -8.22
C PRO A 29 7.37 14.67 -8.17
N THR A 30 8.10 15.66 -7.66
CA THR A 30 9.56 15.60 -7.55
C THR A 30 10.04 14.55 -6.56
N ALA A 31 9.34 14.41 -5.42
CA ALA A 31 9.67 13.42 -4.40
C ALA A 31 9.44 12.00 -4.94
N MET A 32 8.31 11.77 -5.61
CA MET A 32 7.99 10.48 -6.24
C MET A 32 9.06 10.07 -7.27
N ARG A 33 9.45 11.02 -8.13
CA ARG A 33 10.46 10.77 -9.15
C ARG A 33 11.83 10.43 -8.56
N ARG A 34 12.25 11.09 -7.48
CA ARG A 34 13.48 10.74 -6.76
C ARG A 34 13.41 9.34 -6.16
N ALA A 35 12.31 9.02 -5.48
CA ALA A 35 12.10 7.69 -4.90
C ALA A 35 12.16 6.58 -5.96
N MET A 36 11.58 6.80 -7.15
CA MET A 36 11.69 5.83 -8.27
C MET A 36 13.12 5.68 -8.78
N GLN A 37 13.90 6.76 -8.85
CA GLN A 37 15.31 6.69 -9.24
C GLN A 37 16.14 5.90 -8.23
N GLU A 38 15.93 6.14 -6.94
CA GLU A 38 16.58 5.40 -5.85
C GLU A 38 16.18 3.91 -5.87
N ALA A 39 14.90 3.61 -6.08
CA ALA A 39 14.40 2.25 -6.21
C ALA A 39 15.06 1.52 -7.39
N SER A 40 15.23 2.19 -8.54
CA SER A 40 15.89 1.60 -9.72
C SER A 40 17.36 1.24 -9.49
N GLN A 41 18.03 1.88 -8.54
CA GLN A 41 19.43 1.62 -8.19
C GLN A 41 19.55 0.63 -7.01
N THR A 42 18.45 0.32 -6.34
CA THR A 42 18.43 -0.55 -5.17
C THR A 42 18.53 -2.02 -5.61
N PRO A 43 19.41 -2.83 -4.98
CA PRO A 43 19.48 -4.26 -5.26
C PRO A 43 18.14 -4.96 -5.04
N MET A 44 17.77 -5.87 -5.95
CA MET A 44 16.49 -6.59 -5.94
C MET A 44 16.19 -7.29 -4.60
N GLU A 45 17.21 -7.80 -3.92
CA GLU A 45 17.05 -8.47 -2.63
C GLU A 45 16.57 -7.52 -1.52
N ARG A 46 17.12 -6.30 -1.47
CA ARG A 46 16.64 -5.26 -0.56
C ARG A 46 15.22 -4.83 -0.90
N MET A 47 14.92 -4.70 -2.19
CA MET A 47 13.58 -4.31 -2.64
C MET A 47 12.52 -5.35 -2.25
N ARG A 48 12.85 -6.65 -2.33
CA ARG A 48 12.00 -7.75 -1.85
C ARG A 48 11.79 -7.70 -0.33
N LEU A 49 12.86 -7.46 0.44
CA LEU A 49 12.78 -7.39 1.89
C LEU A 49 11.88 -6.23 2.35
N VAL A 50 12.06 -5.05 1.78
CA VAL A 50 11.23 -3.87 2.08
C VAL A 50 9.77 -4.13 1.71
N GLY A 51 9.52 -4.74 0.53
CA GLY A 51 8.18 -5.11 0.10
C GLY A 51 7.52 -6.10 1.06
N LEU A 52 8.24 -7.11 1.52
CA LEU A 52 7.72 -8.10 2.46
C LEU A 52 7.41 -7.48 3.84
N ILE A 53 8.29 -6.63 4.36
CA ILE A 53 8.07 -5.92 5.63
C ILE A 53 6.85 -5.00 5.51
N SER A 54 6.73 -4.25 4.40
CA SER A 54 5.59 -3.36 4.16
C SER A 54 4.27 -4.14 4.07
N ALA A 55 4.26 -5.27 3.36
CA ALA A 55 3.09 -6.14 3.27
C ALA A 55 2.69 -6.71 4.63
N ALA A 56 3.66 -7.20 5.42
CA ALA A 56 3.41 -7.72 6.76
C ALA A 56 2.85 -6.63 7.69
N ALA A 57 3.43 -5.43 7.68
CA ALA A 57 2.94 -4.30 8.45
C ALA A 57 1.51 -3.93 8.06
N GLY A 58 1.19 -3.88 6.76
CA GLY A 58 -0.16 -3.63 6.27
C GLY A 58 -1.18 -4.65 6.78
N VAL A 59 -0.85 -5.95 6.74
CA VAL A 59 -1.70 -7.02 7.27
C VAL A 59 -1.90 -6.87 8.78
N VAL A 60 -0.85 -6.57 9.54
CA VAL A 60 -0.93 -6.36 11.00
C VAL A 60 -1.83 -5.16 11.31
N VAL A 61 -1.66 -4.03 10.62
CA VAL A 61 -2.49 -2.84 10.83
C VAL A 61 -3.96 -3.15 10.53
N VAL A 62 -4.27 -3.77 9.38
CA VAL A 62 -5.65 -4.15 9.03
C VAL A 62 -6.22 -5.13 10.06
N GLY A 63 -5.43 -6.11 10.50
CA GLY A 63 -5.84 -7.08 11.51
C GLY A 63 -6.15 -6.43 12.86
N VAL A 64 -5.28 -5.54 13.33
CA VAL A 64 -5.46 -4.80 14.60
C VAL A 64 -6.66 -3.87 14.53
N VAL A 65 -6.80 -3.09 13.45
CA VAL A 65 -7.96 -2.20 13.25
C VAL A 65 -9.26 -3.01 13.25
N ARG A 66 -9.30 -4.14 12.54
CA ARG A 66 -10.47 -5.03 12.54
C ARG A 66 -10.74 -5.69 13.89
N LEU A 67 -9.71 -6.00 14.68
CA LEU A 67 -9.85 -6.59 16.01
C LEU A 67 -10.30 -5.57 17.06
N LEU A 68 -9.86 -4.32 16.96
CA LEU A 68 -10.18 -3.27 17.94
C LEU A 68 -11.54 -2.59 17.67
N LEU A 69 -11.97 -2.51 16.41
CA LEU A 69 -13.18 -1.80 15.98
C LEU A 69 -14.32 -2.73 15.54
N GLY A 70 -14.09 -4.05 15.50
CA GLY A 70 -15.07 -5.07 15.14
C GLY A 70 -15.48 -5.90 16.35
#